data_AF-A0A534T1Q9-F1
#
_entry.id   AF-A0A534T1Q9-F1
#
_cell.length_a   1.000
_cell.length_b   1.000
_cell.length_c   1.000
_cell.angle_alpha   90.00
_cell.angle_beta   90.00
_cell.angle_gamma   90.00
#
_symmetry.space_group_name_H-M   'P 1'
#
loop_
_entity.id
_entity.type
_entity.pdbx_description
1 polymer ?
#
loop_
_entity_poly.entity_id
_entity_poly.type
_entity_poly.pdbx_seq_one_letter_code
_entity_poly.pdbx_strand_id
1 'polypeptide(L)'
;MSPPATWSTLFVRLALRAAAHPRLALDLLRLTWSFRARDWYRRPPFLPLPPRDYLRWRMLTAYGDEAAVPPVEDVVRFARWRRETMHV
;
A
#
# COMPACT_ATOMS: atom_id res chain seq x y z
N MET A 1 15.18 -19.67 4.79
CA MET A 1 13.78 -19.35 5.13
C MET A 1 13.66 -17.84 5.22
N SER A 2 12.98 -17.16 4.28
CA SER A 2 12.68 -15.74 4.45
C SER A 2 11.74 -15.59 5.65
N PRO A 3 11.96 -14.65 6.58
CA PRO A 3 11.03 -14.44 7.68
C PRO A 3 9.62 -14.16 7.12
N PRO A 4 8.55 -14.57 7.80
CA PRO A 4 7.19 -14.23 7.39
C PRO A 4 7.12 -12.70 7.22
N ALA A 5 6.77 -12.26 6.02
CA ALA A 5 6.67 -10.84 5.73
C ALA A 5 5.58 -10.26 6.63
N THR A 6 5.93 -9.23 7.43
CA THR A 6 4.97 -8.50 8.24
C THR A 6 4.59 -7.20 7.56
N TRP A 7 3.38 -6.71 7.83
CA TRP A 7 2.94 -5.41 7.34
C TRP A 7 3.90 -4.27 7.72
N SER A 8 4.45 -4.30 8.93
CA SER A 8 5.45 -3.34 9.40
C SER A 8 6.73 -3.38 8.55
N THR A 9 7.27 -4.56 8.25
CA THR A 9 8.44 -4.68 7.36
C THR A 9 8.12 -4.17 5.95
N LEU A 10 6.93 -4.46 5.42
CA LEU A 10 6.48 -3.94 4.13
C LEU A 10 6.45 -2.40 4.13
N PHE A 11 5.81 -1.78 5.13
CA PHE A 11 5.72 -0.33 5.25
C PHE A 11 7.10 0.32 5.38
N VAL A 12 8.00 -0.23 6.20
CA VAL A 12 9.37 0.29 6.35
C VAL A 12 10.13 0.20 5.02
N ARG A 13 10.07 -0.93 4.32
CA ARG A 13 10.75 -1.09 3.02
C ARG A 13 10.18 -0.13 1.96
N LEU A 14 8.87 0.06 1.94
CA LEU A 14 8.23 1.04 1.04
C LEU A 14 8.63 2.47 1.39
N ALA A 15 8.67 2.83 2.68
CA ALA A 15 9.07 4.16 3.13
C ALA A 15 10.54 4.48 2.77
N LEU A 16 11.46 3.54 3.02
CA LEU A 16 12.87 3.69 2.63
C LEU A 16 13.02 3.85 1.12
N ARG A 17 12.28 3.05 0.34
CA ARG A 17 12.34 3.10 -1.13
C ARG A 17 11.70 4.38 -1.68
N ALA A 18 10.65 4.89 -1.04
CA ALA A 18 10.02 6.16 -1.38
C ALA A 18 10.95 7.34 -1.09
N ALA A 19 11.68 7.30 0.04
CA ALA A 19 12.67 8.32 0.38
C ALA A 19 13.80 8.40 -0.66
N ALA A 20 14.24 7.27 -1.23
CA ALA A 20 15.25 7.23 -2.28
C ALA A 20 14.71 7.58 -3.69
N HIS A 21 13.38 7.51 -3.91
CA HIS A 21 12.78 7.68 -5.23
C HIS A 21 11.53 8.60 -5.16
N PRO A 22 11.69 9.92 -5.39
CA PRO A 22 10.59 10.88 -5.20
C PRO A 22 9.39 10.61 -6.12
N ARG A 23 9.62 10.11 -7.33
CA ARG A 23 8.52 9.70 -8.24
C ARG A 23 7.70 8.54 -7.67
N LEU A 24 8.36 7.55 -7.06
CA LEU A 24 7.67 6.43 -6.40
C LEU A 24 6.91 6.92 -5.16
N ALA A 25 7.46 7.88 -4.41
CA ALA A 25 6.74 8.49 -3.30
C ALA A 25 5.42 9.11 -3.75
N LEU A 26 5.42 9.87 -4.85
CA LEU A 26 4.20 10.43 -5.43
C LEU A 26 3.21 9.34 -5.87
N ASP A 27 3.68 8.29 -6.53
CA ASP A 27 2.83 7.17 -6.95
C ASP A 27 2.16 6.49 -5.74
N LEU A 28 2.92 6.22 -4.68
CA LEU A 28 2.42 5.59 -3.45
C LEU A 28 1.46 6.50 -2.69
N LEU A 29 1.72 7.81 -2.66
CA LEU A 29 0.81 8.79 -2.06
C LEU A 29 -0.52 8.85 -2.81
N ARG A 30 -0.49 8.92 -4.14
CA ARG A 30 -1.71 8.91 -4.99
C ARG A 30 -2.50 7.61 -4.84
N LEU A 31 -1.79 6.48 -4.79
CA LEU A 31 -2.37 5.17 -4.52
C LEU A 31 -3.10 5.17 -3.17
N THR A 32 -2.42 5.57 -2.12
CA THR A 32 -2.95 5.62 -0.75
C THR A 32 -4.15 6.56 -0.66
N TRP A 33 -4.05 7.74 -1.28
CA TRP A 33 -5.12 8.74 -1.33
C TRP A 33 -6.40 8.22 -2.00
N SER A 34 -6.24 7.42 -3.06
CA SER A 34 -7.38 6.87 -3.81
C SER A 34 -8.18 5.85 -3.00
N PHE A 35 -7.52 5.16 -2.06
CA PHE A 35 -8.13 4.13 -1.21
C PHE A 35 -8.35 4.59 0.24
N ARG A 36 -8.15 5.88 0.54
CA ARG A 36 -8.25 6.41 1.91
C ARG A 36 -9.63 6.15 2.52
N ALA A 37 -9.67 5.77 3.79
CA ALA A 37 -10.92 5.68 4.55
C ALA A 37 -11.54 7.07 4.72
N ARG A 38 -12.84 7.28 4.45
CA ARG A 38 -13.47 8.63 4.51
C ARG A 38 -13.30 9.35 5.85
N ASP A 39 -13.26 8.62 6.95
CA ASP A 39 -13.13 9.15 8.31
C ASP A 39 -11.70 9.05 8.88
N TRP A 40 -10.68 8.96 8.02
CA TRP A 40 -9.28 8.82 8.42
C TRP A 40 -8.83 9.91 9.41
N TYR A 41 -9.35 11.13 9.28
CA TYR A 41 -9.02 12.29 10.13
C TYR A 41 -9.77 12.31 11.47
N ARG A 42 -10.74 11.43 11.69
CA ARG A 42 -11.54 11.39 12.94
C ARG A 42 -10.95 10.46 13.99
N ARG A 43 -10.03 9.56 13.61
CA ARG A 43 -9.42 8.58 14.51
C ARG A 43 -7.90 8.59 14.36
N PRO A 44 -7.14 8.61 15.47
CA PRO A 44 -5.70 8.40 15.39
C PRO A 44 -5.42 7.02 14.73
N PRO A 45 -4.39 6.90 13.87
CA PRO A 45 -3.22 7.80 13.73
C PRO A 45 -3.38 8.94 12.71
N PHE A 46 -4.59 9.29 12.27
CA PHE A 46 -4.85 10.40 11.33
C PHE A 46 -4.08 10.29 10.00
N LEU A 47 -3.72 9.07 9.61
CA LEU A 47 -3.09 8.80 8.33
C LEU A 47 -4.16 8.38 7.31
N PRO A 48 -4.10 8.84 6.05
CA PRO A 48 -5.07 8.51 5.01
C PRO A 48 -4.89 7.07 4.49
N LEU A 49 -4.77 6.10 5.39
CA LEU A 49 -4.56 4.70 5.05
C LEU A 49 -5.88 4.04 4.61
N PRO A 50 -5.80 3.00 3.76
CA PRO A 50 -6.96 2.19 3.44
C PRO A 50 -7.52 1.49 4.68
N PRO A 51 -8.85 1.29 4.76
CA PRO A 51 -9.44 0.55 5.87
C PRO A 51 -8.92 -0.90 5.92
N ARG A 52 -8.80 -1.46 7.13
CA ARG A 52 -8.31 -2.84 7.32
C ARG A 52 -9.16 -3.88 6.60
N ASP A 53 -10.48 -3.71 6.59
CA ASP A 53 -11.37 -4.67 5.91
C ASP A 53 -11.21 -4.62 4.39
N TYR A 54 -10.95 -3.44 3.83
CA TYR A 54 -10.60 -3.30 2.42
C TYR A 54 -9.29 -4.02 2.11
N LEU A 55 -8.24 -3.84 2.94
CA LEU A 55 -6.97 -4.54 2.74
C LEU A 55 -7.13 -6.06 2.84
N ARG A 56 -7.91 -6.54 3.81
CA ARG A 56 -8.19 -7.97 4.02
C ARG A 56 -8.87 -8.60 2.81
N TRP A 57 -9.94 -7.97 2.32
CA TRP A 57 -10.63 -8.39 1.10
C TRP A 57 -9.69 -8.33 -0.12
N ARG A 58 -8.85 -7.29 -0.20
CA ARG A 58 -7.87 -7.15 -1.29
C ARG A 58 -6.84 -8.27 -1.28
N MET A 59 -6.40 -8.70 -0.10
CA MET A 59 -5.43 -9.78 0.05
C MET A 59 -6.05 -11.14 -0.28
N LEU A 60 -7.27 -11.39 0.21
CA LEU A 60 -8.05 -12.56 -0.17
C LEU A 60 -8.21 -12.68 -1.69
N THR A 61 -8.57 -11.59 -2.36
CA THR A 61 -8.84 -11.61 -3.81
C THR A 61 -7.60 -11.65 -4.70
N ALA A 62 -6.49 -11.01 -4.29
CA ALA A 62 -5.24 -11.06 -5.08
C ALA A 62 -4.36 -12.27 -4.76
N TYR A 63 -4.33 -12.70 -3.51
CA TYR A 63 -3.35 -13.65 -3.00
C TYR A 63 -3.98 -14.93 -2.41
N GLY A 64 -5.31 -15.01 -2.31
CA GLY A 64 -6.02 -16.18 -1.79
C GLY A 64 -6.03 -16.29 -0.26
N ASP A 65 -5.42 -15.34 0.45
CA ASP A 65 -5.33 -15.32 1.91
C ASP A 65 -5.56 -13.89 2.43
N GLU A 66 -6.49 -13.74 3.37
CA GLU A 66 -6.83 -12.50 4.06
C GLU A 66 -5.66 -11.90 4.86
N ALA A 67 -4.75 -12.74 5.34
CA ALA A 67 -3.58 -12.37 6.14
C ALA A 67 -2.30 -12.22 5.30
N ALA A 68 -2.37 -12.44 3.99
CA ALA A 68 -1.21 -12.31 3.12
C ALA A 68 -0.62 -10.89 3.18
N VAL A 69 0.71 -10.82 3.19
CA VAL A 69 1.44 -9.56 3.05
C VAL A 69 2.03 -9.52 1.64
N PRO A 70 1.68 -8.51 0.82
CA PRO A 70 2.13 -8.47 -0.55
C PRO A 70 3.64 -8.20 -0.61
N PRO A 71 4.36 -8.78 -1.58
CA PRO A 71 5.74 -8.39 -1.87
C PRO A 71 5.85 -6.88 -2.15
N VAL A 72 6.97 -6.27 -1.75
CA VAL A 72 7.23 -4.83 -1.97
C VAL A 72 7.16 -4.51 -3.47
N GLU A 73 7.70 -5.41 -4.29
CA GLU A 73 7.79 -5.29 -5.73
C GLU A 73 6.40 -5.25 -6.39
N ASP A 74 5.44 -6.02 -5.87
CA ASP A 74 4.06 -6.02 -6.35
C ASP A 74 3.38 -4.68 -6.08
N VAL A 75 3.54 -4.12 -4.87
CA VAL A 75 2.99 -2.81 -4.50
C VAL A 75 3.58 -1.72 -5.39
N VAL A 76 4.89 -1.75 -5.62
CA VAL A 76 5.59 -0.80 -6.49
C VAL A 76 5.12 -0.92 -7.94
N ARG A 77 4.97 -2.15 -8.47
CA ARG A 77 4.47 -2.39 -9.83
C ARG A 77 3.03 -1.89 -9.97
N PHE A 78 2.18 -2.16 -9.00
CA PHE A 78 0.79 -1.69 -8.99
C PHE A 78 0.69 -0.16 -8.96
N ALA A 79 1.52 0.51 -8.15
CA ALA A 79 1.56 1.97 -8.09
C ALA A 79 1.98 2.60 -9.43
N ARG A 80 2.95 2.00 -10.14
CA ARG A 80 3.35 2.46 -11.49
C ARG A 80 2.27 2.21 -12.53
N TRP A 81 1.69 1.00 -12.54
CA TRP A 81 0.60 0.66 -13.45
C TRP A 81 -0.59 1.61 -13.31
N ARG A 82 -0.93 2.00 -12.08
CA ARG A 82 -1.97 3.01 -11.79
C ARG A 82 -1.70 4.34 -12.47
N ARG A 83 -0.47 4.86 -12.38
CA ARG A 83 -0.07 6.10 -13.06
C ARG A 83 -0.19 5.96 -14.58
N GLU A 84 0.33 4.86 -15.13
CA GLU A 84 0.37 4.62 -16.58
C GLU A 84 -1.03 4.43 -17.18
N THR A 85 -1.91 3.72 -16.47
CA THR A 85 -3.24 3.34 -16.99
C THR A 85 -4.31 4.38 -16.67
N MET A 86 -4.23 5.06 -15.52
CA MET A 86 -5.29 5.96 -15.06
C MET A 86 -4.93 7.44 -15.22
N HIS A 87 -3.76 7.76 -15.79
CA HIS A 87 -3.25 9.12 -16.02
C HIS A 87 -3.35 10.06 -14.80
N VAL A 88 -3.30 9.50 -13.58
CA VAL A 88 -3.35 10.21 -12.29
C VAL A 88 -1.97 10.55 -11.76
#